data_AF-A0A2T4MWP6-F1
#
_entry.id   AF-A0A2T4MWP6-F1
#
_cell.length_a   1.000
_cell.length_b   1.000
_cell.length_c   1.000
_cell.angle_alpha   90.00
_cell.angle_beta   90.00
_cell.angle_gamma   90.00
#
_symmetry.space_group_name_H-M   'P 1'
#
loop_
_entity.id
_entity.type
_entity.pdbx_description
1 polymer ?
#
loop_
_entity_poly.entity_id
_entity_poly.type
_entity_poly.pdbx_seq_one_letter_code
_entity_poly.pdbx_strand_id
1 'polypeptide(L)' 'MSQDRKAMLENVGKVLYGERWQTGLARDLGLPDGRRIRQWLADERPIPGGIQDALRHLLEERKGQIEAALKSISE' A
#
# COMPACT_ATOMS: atom_id res chain seq x y z
N MET A 1 -8.87 -16.73 3.25
CA MET A 1 -9.64 -15.76 2.43
C MET A 1 -9.57 -14.32 2.97
N SER A 2 -10.02 -14.02 4.21
CA SER A 2 -9.92 -12.64 4.77
C SER A 2 -8.53 -12.31 5.33
N GLN A 3 -7.92 -13.26 6.05
CA GLN A 3 -6.60 -13.09 6.66
C GLN A 3 -5.49 -12.83 5.63
N ASP A 4 -5.58 -13.49 4.47
CA ASP A 4 -4.62 -13.33 3.38
C ASP A 4 -4.63 -11.91 2.78
N ARG A 5 -5.81 -11.27 2.69
CA ARG A 5 -5.92 -9.89 2.18
C ARG A 5 -5.38 -8.86 3.16
N LYS A 6 -5.57 -9.08 4.47
CA LYS A 6 -5.01 -8.21 5.52
C LYS A 6 -3.50 -8.31 5.55
N ALA A 7 -2.95 -9.52 5.48
CA ALA A 7 -1.51 -9.76 5.39
C ALA A 7 -0.90 -9.14 4.13
N MET A 8 -1.59 -9.25 2.98
CA MET A 8 -1.19 -8.57 1.74
C MET A 8 -1.12 -7.05 1.94
N LEU A 9 -2.18 -6.44 2.49
CA LEU A 9 -2.26 -5.00 2.69
C LEU A 9 -1.13 -4.49 3.61
N GLU A 10 -0.88 -5.21 4.70
CA GLU A 10 0.20 -4.88 5.64
C GLU A 10 1.58 -5.02 4.99
N ASN A 11 1.84 -6.11 4.27
CA ASN A 11 3.11 -6.32 3.58
C ASN A 11 3.37 -5.23 2.55
N VAL A 12 2.42 -4.97 1.65
CA VAL A 12 2.56 -3.92 0.62
C VAL A 12 2.73 -2.55 1.26
N GLY A 13 1.94 -2.23 2.29
CA GLY A 13 2.07 -0.99 3.02
C GLY A 13 3.47 -0.79 3.59
N LYS A 14 4.00 -1.80 4.31
CA LYS A 14 5.34 -1.73 4.90
C LYS A 14 6.44 -1.59 3.84
N VAL A 15 6.34 -2.31 2.73
CA VAL A 15 7.28 -2.18 1.61
C VAL A 15 7.28 -0.76 1.03
N LEU A 16 6.10 -0.15 0.87
CA LEU A 16 5.99 1.18 0.28
C LEU A 16 6.33 2.33 1.24
N TYR A 17 6.11 2.18 2.55
CA TYR A 17 6.14 3.34 3.46
C TYR A 17 6.77 3.05 4.84
N GLY A 18 7.21 1.83 5.11
CA GLY A 18 7.78 1.43 6.39
C GLY A 18 6.77 1.41 7.55
N GLU A 19 7.23 1.72 8.75
CA GLU A 19 6.43 1.61 9.99
C GLU A 19 5.14 2.46 9.99
N ARG A 20 5.13 3.61 9.30
CA ARG A 20 3.98 4.53 9.24
C ARG A 20 3.11 4.31 8.01
N TRP A 21 3.01 3.06 7.54
CA TRP A 21 2.40 2.76 6.26
C TRP A 21 0.93 3.06 6.11
N GLN A 22 0.12 2.96 7.17
CA GLN A 22 -1.33 3.15 7.05
C GLN A 22 -1.69 4.56 6.56
N THR A 23 -0.92 5.57 6.97
CA THR A 23 -1.15 6.96 6.53
C THR A 23 -0.66 7.21 5.11
N GLY A 24 0.53 6.69 4.75
CA GLY A 24 1.07 6.80 3.40
C GLY A 24 0.21 6.07 2.37
N LEU A 25 -0.18 4.83 2.70
CA LEU A 25 -1.03 4.02 1.84
C LEU A 25 -2.43 4.62 1.68
N ALA A 26 -3.02 5.17 2.76
CA ALA A 26 -4.32 5.83 2.65
C ALA A 26 -4.27 7.03 1.69
N ARG A 27 -3.25 7.88 1.80
CA ARG A 27 -3.06 9.03 0.92
C ARG A 27 -2.99 8.59 -0.54
N ASP A 28 -2.18 7.60 -0.86
CA ASP A 28 -1.95 7.19 -2.24
C ASP A 28 -3.13 6.37 -2.81
N LEU A 29 -3.97 5.78 -1.95
CA LEU A 29 -5.26 5.19 -2.32
C LEU A 29 -6.41 6.23 -2.44
N GLY A 30 -6.13 7.53 -2.26
CA GLY A 30 -7.15 8.58 -2.31
C GLY A 30 -8.11 8.58 -1.11
N LEU A 31 -7.72 7.98 0.01
CA LEU A 31 -8.48 7.98 1.25
C LEU A 31 -8.14 9.21 2.10
N PRO A 32 -9.12 9.78 2.84
CA PRO A 32 -8.87 10.98 3.63
C PRO A 32 -7.80 10.81 4.71
N ASP A 33 -7.73 9.62 5.32
CA ASP A 33 -6.78 9.29 6.37
C ASP A 33 -6.61 7.75 6.52
N GLY A 34 -5.69 7.35 7.39
CA GLY A 34 -5.43 5.94 7.72
C GLY A 34 -6.54 5.24 8.52
N ARG A 35 -7.64 5.92 8.90
CA ARG A 35 -8.74 5.30 9.65
C ARG A 35 -9.43 4.23 8.84
N ARG A 36 -9.65 4.46 7.54
CA ARG A 36 -10.30 3.47 6.67
C ARG A 36 -9.49 2.17 6.58
N ILE A 37 -8.16 2.28 6.49
CA ILE A 37 -7.26 1.13 6.51
C ILE A 37 -7.36 0.37 7.85
N ARG A 38 -7.37 1.08 8.99
CA ARG A 38 -7.57 0.46 10.30
C ARG A 38 -8.90 -0.30 10.40
N GLN A 39 -9.99 0.26 9.87
CA GLN A 39 -11.30 -0.40 9.82
C GLN A 39 -11.27 -1.71 9.00
N TRP A 40 -10.51 -1.73 7.91
CA TRP A 40 -10.32 -2.95 7.11
C TRP A 40 -9.53 -4.02 7.88
N LEU A 41 -8.48 -3.62 8.59
CA LEU A 41 -7.66 -4.55 9.40
C LEU A 41 -8.42 -5.12 10.60
N ALA A 42 -9.30 -4.32 11.19
CA ALA A 42 -10.17 -4.69 12.32
C ALA A 42 -11.45 -5.43 11.90
N ASP A 43 -11.62 -5.75 10.61
CA ASP A 43 -12.82 -6.37 10.03
C ASP A 43 -14.13 -5.58 10.26
N GLU A 44 -14.05 -4.31 10.68
CA GLU A 44 -15.21 -3.40 10.82
C GLU A 44 -15.83 -3.03 9.46
N ARG A 45 -15.02 -3.08 8.41
CA ARG A 45 -15.43 -2.86 7.01
C ARG A 45 -14.73 -3.89 6.12
N PRO A 46 -15.42 -4.45 5.11
CA PRO A 46 -14.77 -5.33 4.15
C PRO A 46 -13.75 -4.56 3.31
N ILE A 47 -12.65 -5.24 2.97
CA ILE A 47 -11.67 -4.76 2.00
C ILE A 47 -12.33 -4.72 0.60
N PRO A 48 -12.30 -3.58 -0.12
CA PRO A 48 -12.86 -3.49 -1.46
C PRO A 48 -12.21 -4.48 -2.44
N GLY A 49 -12.99 -5.03 -3.38
CA GLY A 49 -12.51 -6.00 -4.35
C GLY A 49 -11.36 -5.49 -5.24
N GLY A 50 -11.42 -4.22 -5.65
CA GLY A 50 -10.41 -3.59 -6.50
C GLY A 50 -9.12 -3.16 -5.77
N ILE A 51 -8.98 -3.41 -4.46
CA ILE A 51 -7.80 -2.96 -3.72
C ILE A 51 -6.51 -3.59 -4.27
N GLN A 52 -6.59 -4.85 -4.73
CA GLN A 52 -5.40 -5.59 -5.15
C GLN A 52 -4.78 -4.98 -6.40
N ASP A 53 -5.60 -4.53 -7.35
CA ASP A 53 -5.12 -3.85 -8.55
C ASP A 53 -4.55 -2.47 -8.20
N ALA A 54 -5.18 -1.73 -7.28
CA ALA A 54 -4.65 -0.47 -6.78
C ALA A 54 -3.27 -0.65 -6.12
N LEU A 55 -3.11 -1.67 -5.27
CA LEU A 55 -1.82 -2.00 -4.65
C LEU A 55 -0.76 -2.41 -5.67
N ARG A 56 -1.13 -3.16 -6.71
CA ARG A 56 -0.23 -3.52 -7.81
C ARG A 56 0.30 -2.27 -8.51
N HIS A 57 -0.58 -1.34 -8.87
CA HIS A 57 -0.18 -0.10 -9.53
C HIS A 57 0.79 0.74 -8.67
N LEU A 58 0.53 0.86 -7.36
CA LEU A 58 1.44 1.58 -6.46
C LEU A 58 2.84 0.93 -6.38
N LEU A 59 2.90 -0.41 -6.39
CA LEU A 59 4.17 -1.13 -6.40
C LEU A 59 4.94 -0.95 -7.71
N GLU A 60 4.25 -1.01 -8.84
CA GLU A 60 4.86 -0.79 -10.16
C GLU A 60 5.42 0.62 -10.29
N GLU A 61 4.66 1.63 -9.84
CA GLU A 61 5.12 3.01 -9.81
C GLU A 61 6.36 3.16 -8.91
N ARG A 62 6.32 2.59 -7.70
CA ARG A 62 7.47 2.65 -6.79
C ARG A 62 8.70 1.94 -7.34
N LYS A 63 8.52 0.81 -8.02
CA LYS A 63 9.61 0.10 -8.69
C LYS A 63 10.30 1.00 -9.72
N GLY A 64 9.53 1.69 -10.57
CA GLY A 64 10.08 2.63 -11.55
C GLY A 64 10.85 3.79 -10.91
N GLN A 65 10.33 4.33 -9.79
CA GLN A 65 11.03 5.37 -9.01
C GLN A 65 12.37 4.87 -8.45
N ILE A 66 12.40 3.63 -7.93
CA ILE A 66 13.63 3.01 -7.42
C ILE A 66 14.64 2.78 -8.53
N GLU A 67 14.20 2.25 -9.68
CA GLU A 67 15.07 2.03 -10.85
C GLU A 67 15.69 3.34 -11.36
N ALA A 68 14.89 4.42 -11.43
CA ALA A 68 15.37 5.74 -11.79
C ALA A 68 16.40 6.29 -10.78
N ALA A 69 16.14 6.12 -9.47
CA ALA A 69 17.06 6.54 -8.42
C ALA A 69 18.39 5.76 -8.46
N LEU A 70 18.34 4.44 -8.67
CA LEU A 70 19.53 3.60 -8.81
C LEU A 70 20.40 4.04 -9.99
N LYS A 71 19.77 4.35 -11.13
CA LYS A 71 20.46 4.88 -12.30
C LYS A 71 21.19 6.19 -11.97
N SER A 72 20.52 7.11 -11.27
CA SER A 72 21.09 8.43 -10.93
C SER A 72 22.30 8.41 -9.99
N ILE A 73 22.51 7.33 -9.23
CA ILE A 73 23.63 7.19 -8.29
C ILE A 73 24.77 6.33 -8.87
N SER A 74 24.48 5.58 -9.94
CA SER A 74 25.46 4.70 -10.60
C SER A 74 26.12 5.35 -11.83
N GLU A 75 25.69 6.57 -12.20
CA GLU A 75 26.27 7.45 -13.23
C GLU A 75 27.25 8.46 -12.61
#